data_AF-A0A523I821-F1
#
_entry.id   AF-A0A523I821-F1
#
_cell.length_a   1.000
_cell.length_b   1.000
_cell.length_c   1.000
_cell.angle_alpha   90.00
_cell.angle_beta   90.00
_cell.angle_gamma   90.00
#
_symmetry.space_group_name_H-M   'P 1'
#
loop_
_entity.id
_entity.type
_entity.pdbx_description
1 polymer ?
#
loop_
_entity_poly.entity_id
_entity_poly.type
_entity_poly.pdbx_seq_one_letter_code
_entity_poly.pdbx_strand_id
1 'polypeptide(L)' 'MNVKNHFVPRTRDGWLAASTFLLLVLATQPPVVYLVADNRLQIRGIPFLYLYLLALYLCQIGILIWAAIRRV' A
#
# COMPACT_ATOMS: atom_id res chain seq x y z
N MET A 1 23.29 25.15 10.99
CA MET A 1 21.96 24.71 11.49
C MET A 1 21.65 23.38 10.82
N ASN A 2 21.80 22.26 11.52
CA ASN A 2 21.66 20.93 10.93
C ASN A 2 20.15 20.62 10.82
N VAL A 3 19.57 20.74 9.63
CA VAL A 3 18.15 20.49 9.40
C VAL A 3 17.91 19.00 9.57
N LYS A 4 17.36 18.61 10.72
CA LYS A 4 16.91 17.24 10.96
C LYS A 4 15.80 16.91 9.97
N ASN A 5 16.13 16.17 8.91
CA ASN A 5 15.16 15.76 7.91
C ASN A 5 14.08 14.89 8.58
N HIS A 6 12.84 15.38 8.60
CA HIS A 6 11.68 14.66 9.15
C HIS A 6 11.02 13.74 8.10
N PHE A 7 11.45 13.83 6.83
CA PHE A 7 10.89 13.02 5.74
C PHE A 7 11.52 11.62 5.63
N VAL A 8 12.57 11.33 6.41
CA VAL A 8 13.26 10.03 6.38
C VAL A 8 12.95 9.26 7.66
N PRO A 9 12.42 8.02 7.56
CA PRO A 9 12.19 7.18 8.72
C PRO A 9 13.50 6.92 9.47
N ARG A 10 13.48 7.00 10.80
CA ARG A 10 14.66 6.76 11.65
C ARG A 10 14.60 5.43 12.39
N THR A 11 13.42 4.81 12.43
CA THR A 11 13.15 3.55 13.12
C THR A 11 12.99 2.43 12.10
N ARG A 12 13.30 1.19 12.50
CA ARG A 12 13.03 0.01 11.66
C ARG A 12 11.55 -0.10 11.31
N ASP A 13 10.67 0.17 12.28
CA ASP A 13 9.22 0.17 12.11
C ASP A 13 8.76 1.23 11.08
N GLY A 14 9.34 2.44 11.12
CA GLY A 14 9.05 3.49 10.13
C GLY A 14 9.54 3.13 8.73
N TRP A 15 10.72 2.52 8.61
CA TRP A 15 11.19 1.97 7.34
C TRP A 15 10.29 0.87 6.81
N LEU A 16 9.82 -0.02 7.68
CA LEU A 16 8.92 -1.11 7.32
C LEU A 16 7.54 -0.58 6.88
N ALA A 17 6.97 0.41 7.58
CA ALA A 17 5.75 1.08 7.16
C ALA A 17 5.92 1.72 5.78
N ALA A 18 6.97 2.53 5.59
CA ALA A 18 7.22 3.23 4.35
C ALA A 18 7.45 2.28 3.17
N SER A 19 8.31 1.26 3.34
CA SER A 19 8.59 0.30 2.28
C SER A 19 7.37 -0.53 1.92
N THR A 20 6.61 -1.00 2.92
CA THR A 20 5.41 -1.81 2.68
C THR A 20 4.33 -0.98 1.99
N PHE A 21 4.13 0.26 2.43
CA PHE A 21 3.20 1.18 1.79
C PHE A 21 3.59 1.45 0.34
N LEU A 22 4.86 1.74 0.06
CA LEU A 22 5.36 1.95 -1.31
C LEU A 22 5.15 0.72 -2.19
N LEU A 23 5.42 -0.49 -1.68
CA LEU A 23 5.17 -1.73 -2.42
C LEU A 23 3.68 -1.91 -2.75
N LEU A 24 2.78 -1.60 -1.81
CA LEU A 24 1.34 -1.65 -2.06
C LEU A 24 0.89 -0.58 -3.07
N VAL A 25 1.49 0.60 -3.05
CA VAL A 25 1.22 1.65 -4.06
C VAL A 25 1.67 1.20 -5.44
N LEU A 26 2.84 0.55 -5.54
CA LEU A 26 3.32 -0.05 -6.79
C LEU A 26 2.36 -1.13 -7.29
N ALA A 27 1.80 -1.95 -6.39
CA ALA A 27 0.81 -2.97 -6.74
C ALA A 27 -0.50 -2.38 -7.30
N THR A 28 -0.85 -1.14 -6.94
CA THR A 28 -2.01 -0.44 -7.52
C THR A 28 -1.74 0.25 -8.86
N GLN A 29 -0.49 0.26 -9.36
CA GLN A 29 -0.17 0.93 -10.62
C GLN A 29 -0.67 0.12 -11.82
N PRO A 30 -1.06 0.79 -12.94
CA PRO A 30 -1.61 0.12 -14.10
C PRO A 30 -0.79 -1.07 -14.60
N PRO A 31 0.56 -0.99 -14.72
CA PRO A 31 1.35 -2.13 -15.18
C PRO A 31 1.21 -3.37 -14.30
N VAL A 32 1.19 -3.23 -12.98
CA VAL A 32 1.06 -4.37 -12.06
C VAL A 32 -0.37 -4.90 -12.04
N VAL A 33 -1.34 -3.99 -12.02
CA VAL A 33 -2.76 -4.33 -12.07
C VAL A 33 -3.09 -5.13 -13.33
N TYR A 34 -2.61 -4.71 -14.51
CA TYR A 34 -2.86 -5.45 -15.75
C TYR A 34 -2.15 -6.81 -15.81
N LEU A 35 -1.07 -7.01 -15.05
CA LEU A 35 -0.37 -8.31 -14.96
C LEU A 35 -1.07 -9.28 -13.99
N VAL A 36 -1.67 -8.78 -12.91
CA VAL A 36 -2.21 -9.60 -11.81
C VAL A 36 -3.72 -9.73 -11.86
N ALA A 37 -4.43 -8.65 -12.19
CA ALA A 37 -5.89 -8.56 -12.13
C ALA A 37 -6.48 -8.51 -13.54
N ASP A 38 -6.72 -9.69 -14.12
CA ASP A 38 -7.46 -9.80 -15.37
C ASP A 38 -8.90 -9.33 -15.18
N ASN A 39 -9.31 -8.32 -15.96
CA ASN A 39 -10.65 -7.75 -15.97
C ASN A 39 -11.74 -8.73 -16.43
N ARG A 40 -11.36 -9.87 -17.03
CA ARG A 40 -12.30 -10.91 -17.45
C ARG A 40 -12.71 -11.83 -16.30
N LEU A 41 -11.89 -11.92 -15.25
CA LEU A 41 -12.20 -12.74 -14.09
C LEU A 41 -13.26 -12.05 -13.23
N GLN A 42 -14.34 -12.77 -12.94
CA GLN A 42 -15.41 -12.31 -12.06
C GLN A 42 -15.56 -13.27 -10.89
N ILE A 43 -15.74 -12.70 -9.70
CA ILE A 43 -16.00 -13.42 -8.46
C ILE A 43 -17.39 -12.99 -7.99
N ARG A 44 -18.36 -13.92 -7.99
CA ARG A 44 -19.75 -13.66 -7.57
C ARG A 44 -20.39 -12.46 -8.30
N GLY A 45 -20.09 -12.29 -9.58
CA GLY A 45 -20.59 -11.19 -10.41
C GLY A 45 -19.85 -9.86 -10.23
N ILE A 46 -18.84 -9.80 -9.37
CA ILE A 46 -17.97 -8.63 -9.18
C ILE A 46 -16.67 -8.86 -9.95
N PRO A 47 -16.24 -7.93 -10.82
CA PRO A 47 -14.93 -8.02 -11.45
C PRO A 47 -13.82 -8.14 -10.42
N PHE A 48 -12.94 -9.13 -10.60
CA PHE A 48 -11.83 -9.43 -9.69
C PHE A 48 -10.96 -8.20 -9.41
N LEU A 49 -10.78 -7.35 -10.43
CA LEU A 49 -10.08 -6.07 -10.31
C LEU A 49 -10.57 -5.23 -9.12
N TYR A 50 -11.88 -5.12 -8.91
CA TYR A 50 -12.41 -4.30 -7.83
C TYR A 50 -12.11 -4.89 -6.45
N LEU A 51 -12.20 -6.21 -6.32
CA LEU A 51 -11.87 -6.91 -5.06
C LEU A 51 -10.38 -6.83 -4.76
N TYR A 52 -9.54 -6.96 -5.79
CA TYR A 52 -8.09 -6.81 -5.70
C TYR A 52 -7.71 -5.41 -5.22
N LEU A 53 -8.23 -4.37 -5.86
CA LEU A 53 -7.96 -2.98 -5.49
C LEU A 53 -8.52 -2.66 -4.10
N LEU A 54 -9.71 -3.14 -3.76
CA LEU A 54 -10.29 -2.98 -2.43
C LEU A 54 -9.35 -3.55 -1.35
N ALA A 55 -8.84 -4.76 -1.55
CA ALA A 55 -7.92 -5.38 -0.60
C ALA A 55 -6.63 -4.56 -0.44
N LEU A 56 -6.03 -4.10 -1.54
CA LEU A 56 -4.83 -3.26 -1.50
C LEU A 56 -5.06 -1.94 -0.77
N TYR A 57 -6.18 -1.26 -1.02
CA TYR A 57 -6.49 -0.01 -0.35
C TYR A 57 -6.73 -0.20 1.15
N LEU A 58 -7.42 -1.29 1.55
CA LEU A 58 -7.58 -1.63 2.96
C LEU A 58 -6.22 -1.89 3.63
N CYS A 59 -5.30 -2.59 2.95
CA CYS A 59 -3.94 -2.78 3.46
C CYS A 59 -3.16 -1.46 3.59
N GLN A 60 -3.24 -0.58 2.59
CA GLN A 60 -2.60 0.74 2.62
C GLN A 60 -3.10 1.58 3.80
N ILE A 61 -4.42 1.68 3.96
CA ILE A 61 -5.06 2.38 5.08
C ILE A 61 -4.63 1.74 6.41
N GLY A 62 -4.64 0.41 6.50
CA GLY A 62 -4.23 -0.32 7.69
C GLY A 62 -2.79 -0.02 8.12
N ILE A 63 -1.85 0.07 7.16
CA ILE A 63 -0.45 0.43 7.45
C ILE A 63 -0.33 1.87 7.94
N LEU A 64 -1.07 2.81 7.34
CA LEU A 64 -1.07 4.21 7.79
C LEU A 64 -1.64 4.34 9.21
N ILE A 65 -2.75 3.66 9.49
CA ILE A 65 -3.33 3.60 10.84
C ILE A 65 -2.34 2.98 11.83
N TRP A 66 -1.70 1.86 11.46
CA TRP A 66 -0.72 1.19 12.29
C TRP A 66 0.49 2.09 12.60
N ALA A 67 1.03 2.77 11.59
CA ALA A 67 2.16 3.69 11.75
C ALA A 67 1.77 4.87 12.66
N ALA A 68 0.57 5.43 12.46
CA ALA A 68 0.03 6.50 13.30
C ALA A 68 -0.14 6.07 14.76
N ILE A 69 -0.66 4.86 15.01
CA ILE A 69 -0.80 4.29 16.36
C ILE A 69 0.56 4.11 17.03
N ARG A 70 1.56 3.62 16.27
CA ARG A 70 2.92 3.40 16.78
C ARG A 70 3.77 4.66 16.86
N ARG A 71 3.30 5.78 16.31
CA ARG A 71 4.02 7.06 16.23
C ARG A 71 5.39 6.91 15.58
N VAL A 72 5.46 6.14 14.50
CA VAL A 72 6.68 5.86 13.72
C VAL A 72 6.73 6.60 12.40
#